data_AF-A0A9D9HSX6-F1
#
_entry.id   AF-A0A9D9HSX6-F1
#
_cell.length_a   1.000
_cell.length_b   1.000
_cell.length_c   1.000
_cell.angle_alpha   90.00
_cell.angle_beta   90.00
_cell.angle_gamma   90.00
#
_symmetry.space_group_name_H-M   'P 1'
#
loop_
_entity.id
_entity.type
_entity.pdbx_description
1 polymer ?
#
loop_
_entity_poly.entity_id
_entity_poly.type
_entity_poly.pdbx_seq_one_letter_code
_entity_poly.pdbx_strand_id
1 'polypeptide(L)'
;MQKIVKSALSFVVFALAFVGSAMGQTQFEQSQARIIEPKQDVFIKPLVAEIVIMNNQVRQDYGPYEFEIQSVETLTFELLENIKTRALYRAMKEANADIIVAATFNARSDEKGKRVMIELSGFPGKYVNFRTASKQDNDYEWITTVYPYTDRINTTGKTKALGN
;
A
#
# COMPACT_ATOMS: atom_id res chain seq x y z
N MET A 1 45.47 -56.71 48.29
CA MET A 1 46.43 -57.06 47.21
C MET A 1 45.62 -57.30 45.94
N GLN A 2 45.36 -56.28 45.11
CA GLN A 2 46.16 -56.02 43.90
C GLN A 2 46.72 -57.30 43.29
N LYS A 3 46.20 -57.70 42.14
CA LYS A 3 46.95 -58.11 40.94
C LYS A 3 45.95 -58.62 39.91
N ILE A 4 46.26 -58.36 38.64
CA ILE A 4 45.68 -59.01 37.45
C ILE A 4 44.30 -58.49 36.95
N VAL A 5 44.03 -57.20 37.15
CA VAL A 5 43.72 -56.38 35.96
C VAL A 5 44.88 -56.60 34.99
N LYS A 6 44.56 -56.96 33.74
CA LYS A 6 45.44 -57.40 32.63
C LYS A 6 45.54 -58.95 32.53
N SER A 7 44.56 -59.77 32.10
CA SER A 7 43.36 -59.62 31.25
C SER A 7 43.53 -58.77 29.98
N ALA A 8 44.75 -58.31 29.75
CA ALA A 8 45.23 -57.93 28.45
C ALA A 8 46.02 -59.13 28.01
N LEU A 9 45.88 -59.44 26.74
CA LEU A 9 46.72 -60.40 26.07
C LEU A 9 46.49 -61.83 26.59
N SER A 10 45.99 -62.74 25.79
CA SER A 10 45.94 -62.67 24.35
C SER A 10 45.56 -64.04 23.86
N PHE A 11 45.28 -64.09 22.56
CA PHE A 11 45.75 -65.21 21.76
C PHE A 11 45.06 -66.56 21.92
N VAL A 12 43.76 -66.66 22.21
CA VAL A 12 43.10 -67.94 21.91
C VAL A 12 41.80 -67.88 21.12
N VAL A 13 40.95 -66.86 21.20
CA VAL A 13 39.69 -66.92 20.41
C VAL A 13 39.30 -65.54 19.87
N PHE A 14 40.23 -64.81 19.26
CA PHE A 14 40.37 -64.72 17.81
C PHE A 14 40.18 -66.02 17.01
N ALA A 15 39.03 -66.67 17.17
CA ALA A 15 38.60 -67.76 16.32
C ALA A 15 37.08 -67.69 16.16
N LEU A 16 36.67 -67.32 14.95
CA LEU A 16 35.57 -68.01 14.27
C LEU A 16 34.12 -67.74 14.72
N ALA A 17 33.81 -66.60 15.35
CA ALA A 17 32.44 -66.06 15.27
C ALA A 17 32.33 -65.10 14.08
N PHE A 18 32.65 -65.65 12.90
CA PHE A 18 32.46 -65.04 11.59
C PHE A 18 30.98 -65.22 11.19
N VAL A 19 30.05 -64.51 11.84
CA VAL A 19 28.66 -64.40 11.36
C VAL A 19 28.12 -63.01 11.71
N GLY A 20 28.62 -62.01 11.01
CA GLY A 20 27.99 -60.70 10.90
C GLY A 20 27.50 -60.52 9.47
N SER A 21 26.24 -60.83 9.24
CA SER A 21 25.59 -60.84 7.93
C SER A 21 25.81 -59.53 7.16
N ALA A 22 26.30 -59.66 5.93
CA ALA A 22 26.22 -58.60 4.93
C ALA A 22 24.74 -58.36 4.60
N MET A 23 24.18 -57.22 5.01
CA MET A 23 22.91 -56.72 4.47
C MET A 23 22.98 -55.21 4.25
N GLY A 24 23.26 -54.86 2.99
CA GLY A 24 22.76 -53.68 2.28
C GLY A 24 23.13 -52.30 2.83
N GLN A 25 24.14 -51.66 2.22
CA GLN A 25 24.18 -50.20 2.16
C GLN A 25 22.89 -49.71 1.47
N THR A 26 21.97 -49.11 2.21
CA THR A 26 20.88 -48.33 1.61
C THR A 26 21.47 -47.00 1.14
N GLN A 27 21.91 -46.94 -0.12
CA GLN A 27 22.33 -45.69 -0.72
C GLN A 27 21.11 -44.79 -0.88
N PHE A 28 21.11 -43.69 -0.13
CA PHE A 28 20.10 -42.65 -0.20
C PHE A 28 20.64 -41.54 -1.10
N GLU A 29 20.14 -41.48 -2.34
CA GLU A 29 20.43 -40.40 -3.26
C GLU A 29 19.17 -39.57 -3.46
N GLN A 30 19.21 -38.31 -3.00
CA GLN A 30 18.14 -37.35 -3.21
C GLN A 30 18.64 -36.26 -4.15
N SER A 31 18.21 -36.34 -5.41
CA SER A 31 18.37 -35.24 -6.37
C SER A 31 17.13 -34.36 -6.29
N GLN A 32 17.28 -33.17 -5.71
CA GLN A 32 16.21 -32.17 -5.68
C GLN A 32 16.49 -31.13 -6.77
N ALA A 33 15.81 -31.25 -7.90
CA ALA A 33 15.71 -30.14 -8.85
C ALA A 33 14.83 -29.07 -8.20
N ARG A 34 15.38 -27.86 -8.06
CA ARG A 34 14.77 -26.71 -7.41
C ARG A 34 13.26 -26.62 -7.72
N ILE A 35 12.40 -26.85 -6.73
CA ILE A 35 10.98 -26.51 -6.83
C ILE A 35 10.90 -24.99 -6.75
N ILE A 36 10.87 -24.34 -7.90
CA ILE A 36 10.41 -22.95 -8.00
C ILE A 36 8.91 -23.05 -8.19
N GLU A 37 8.15 -22.84 -7.12
CA GLU A 37 6.70 -22.67 -7.26
C GLU A 37 6.45 -21.48 -8.22
N PRO A 38 5.62 -21.65 -9.26
CA PRO A 38 5.28 -20.53 -10.11
C PRO A 38 4.54 -19.50 -9.26
N LYS A 39 5.18 -18.36 -8.99
CA LYS A 39 4.48 -17.18 -8.49
C LYS A 39 3.43 -16.81 -9.54
N GLN A 40 2.16 -17.09 -9.23
CA GLN A 40 1.04 -16.56 -10.00
C GLN A 40 0.76 -15.14 -9.51
N ASP A 41 1.39 -14.16 -10.18
CA ASP A 41 1.05 -12.76 -10.00
C ASP A 41 -0.02 -12.37 -11.03
N VAL A 42 -1.15 -11.84 -10.57
CA VAL A 42 -2.18 -11.27 -11.45
C VAL A 42 -1.86 -9.81 -11.69
N PHE A 43 -1.61 -9.44 -12.94
CA PHE A 43 -1.36 -8.06 -13.33
C PHE A 43 -2.62 -7.42 -13.88
N ILE A 44 -3.12 -6.40 -13.18
CA ILE A 44 -4.23 -5.57 -13.63
C ILE A 44 -3.65 -4.31 -14.25
N LYS A 45 -4.00 -4.03 -15.50
CA LYS A 45 -3.64 -2.76 -16.14
C LYS A 45 -4.45 -1.62 -15.52
N PRO A 46 -3.84 -0.45 -15.26
CA PRO A 46 -4.56 0.67 -14.68
C PRO A 46 -5.63 1.20 -15.65
N LEU A 47 -6.73 1.72 -15.08
CA LEU A 47 -7.78 2.42 -15.81
C LEU A 47 -7.41 3.89 -15.91
N VAL A 48 -7.53 4.46 -17.12
CA VAL A 48 -7.30 5.88 -17.42
C VAL A 48 -8.64 6.50 -17.79
N ALA A 49 -8.87 7.73 -17.34
CA ALA A 49 -10.02 8.53 -17.72
C ALA A 49 -9.57 9.98 -17.94
N GLU A 50 -10.30 10.68 -18.79
CA GLU A 50 -10.10 12.10 -19.05
C GLU A 50 -11.08 12.91 -18.20
N ILE A 51 -10.65 14.10 -17.77
CA ILE A 51 -11.51 15.03 -17.05
C ILE A 51 -11.98 16.11 -18.02
N VAL A 52 -13.29 16.19 -18.25
CA VAL A 52 -13.91 17.30 -18.98
C VAL A 52 -14.50 18.28 -17.97
N ILE A 53 -13.98 19.51 -17.98
CA ILE A 53 -14.50 20.60 -17.17
C ILE A 53 -15.85 21.03 -17.74
N MET A 54 -16.86 21.09 -16.89
CA MET A 54 -18.22 21.50 -17.21
C MET A 54 -18.32 23.03 -17.36
N ASN A 55 -19.50 23.52 -17.76
CA ASN A 55 -19.85 24.94 -17.71
C ASN A 55 -18.82 25.87 -18.39
N ASN A 56 -18.38 25.47 -19.59
CA ASN A 56 -17.45 26.23 -20.43
C ASN A 56 -16.13 26.60 -19.72
N GLN A 57 -15.62 25.72 -18.85
CA GLN A 57 -14.35 25.94 -18.13
C GLN A 57 -14.38 27.16 -17.19
N VAL A 58 -15.57 27.55 -16.72
CA VAL A 58 -15.74 28.65 -15.77
C VAL A 58 -15.64 28.14 -14.33
N ARG A 59 -14.95 28.90 -13.48
CA ARG A 59 -14.89 28.65 -12.04
C ARG A 59 -16.25 28.97 -11.42
N GLN A 60 -16.75 28.08 -10.58
CA GLN A 60 -18.04 28.23 -9.89
C GLN A 60 -17.85 28.27 -8.39
N ASP A 61 -18.70 29.05 -7.74
CA ASP A 61 -18.77 29.20 -6.29
C ASP A 61 -19.94 28.39 -5.73
N TYR A 62 -19.71 27.76 -4.59
CA TYR A 62 -20.67 26.90 -3.90
C TYR A 62 -20.72 27.24 -2.41
N GLY A 63 -21.92 27.08 -1.84
CA GLY A 63 -22.20 27.42 -0.45
C GLY A 63 -22.76 28.84 -0.28
N PRO A 64 -22.75 29.38 0.95
CA PRO A 64 -22.14 28.81 2.16
C PRO A 64 -22.88 27.57 2.68
N TYR A 65 -22.13 26.54 3.04
CA TYR A 65 -22.65 25.35 3.73
C TYR A 65 -22.38 25.45 5.23
N GLU A 66 -23.45 25.39 6.03
CA GLU A 66 -23.37 25.45 7.49
C GLU A 66 -23.22 24.05 8.11
N PHE A 67 -22.35 23.98 9.11
CA PHE A 67 -22.12 22.81 9.96
C PHE A 67 -22.04 23.22 11.42
N GLU A 68 -22.80 22.54 12.27
CA GLU A 68 -22.73 22.74 13.72
C GLU A 68 -21.45 22.13 14.30
N ILE A 69 -20.84 22.86 15.22
CA ILE A 69 -19.66 22.45 15.99
C ILE A 69 -19.91 22.75 17.47
N GLN A 70 -19.17 22.08 18.36
CA GLN A 70 -19.31 22.31 19.81
C GLN A 70 -18.82 23.71 20.21
N SER A 71 -17.60 24.05 19.78
CA SER A 71 -16.99 25.36 19.95
C SER A 71 -15.82 25.51 18.97
N VAL A 72 -15.54 26.73 18.50
CA VAL A 72 -14.34 27.05 17.71
C VAL A 72 -13.06 26.69 18.46
N GLU A 73 -13.04 26.81 19.79
CA GLU A 73 -11.87 26.48 20.61
C GLU A 73 -11.54 24.98 20.61
N THR A 74 -12.55 24.14 20.42
CA THR A 74 -12.41 22.67 20.34
C THR A 74 -12.20 22.17 18.92
N LEU A 75 -12.17 23.07 17.93
CA LEU A 75 -12.08 22.71 16.53
C LEU A 75 -10.66 22.21 16.20
N THR A 76 -10.53 20.91 15.97
CA THR A 76 -9.28 20.32 15.50
C THR A 76 -9.14 20.45 13.99
N PHE A 77 -7.89 20.41 13.50
CA PHE A 77 -7.62 20.42 12.06
C PHE A 77 -8.30 19.26 11.33
N GLU A 78 -8.29 18.06 11.92
CA GLU A 78 -8.95 16.87 11.38
C GLU A 78 -10.47 17.06 11.26
N LEU A 79 -11.10 17.65 12.27
CA LEU A 79 -12.54 17.95 12.23
C LEU A 79 -12.85 18.98 11.14
N LEU A 80 -12.02 20.02 10.98
CA LEU A 80 -12.18 21.01 9.93
C LEU A 80 -12.03 20.40 8.53
N GLU A 81 -11.05 19.51 8.30
CA GLU A 81 -10.89 18.80 7.03
C GLU A 81 -12.08 17.87 6.73
N ASN A 82 -12.64 17.21 7.75
CA ASN A 82 -13.87 16.44 7.61
C ASN A 82 -15.06 17.33 7.22
N ILE A 83 -15.18 18.52 7.82
CA ILE A 83 -16.22 19.50 7.47
C ILE A 83 -16.05 20.00 6.03
N LYS A 84 -14.82 20.33 5.61
CA LYS A 84 -14.51 20.71 4.21
C LYS A 84 -14.86 19.60 3.23
N THR A 85 -14.56 18.34 3.56
CA THR A 85 -14.90 17.17 2.73
C THR A 85 -16.41 17.01 2.58
N ARG A 86 -17.18 17.24 3.67
CA ARG A 86 -18.65 17.23 3.63
C ARG A 86 -19.21 18.40 2.79
N ALA A 87 -18.60 19.58 2.88
CA ALA A 87 -18.96 20.73 2.05
C ALA A 87 -18.68 20.45 0.56
N LEU A 88 -17.51 19.89 0.26
CA LEU A 88 -17.13 19.48 -1.10
C LEU A 88 -18.12 18.45 -1.67
N TYR A 89 -18.54 17.47 -0.86
CA TYR A 89 -19.56 16.50 -1.27
C TYR A 89 -20.91 17.16 -1.62
N ARG A 90 -21.36 18.14 -0.84
CA ARG A 90 -22.59 18.90 -1.14
C ARG A 90 -22.45 19.68 -2.44
N ALA A 91 -21.32 20.35 -2.64
CA ALA A 91 -21.03 21.07 -3.89
C ALA A 91 -20.97 20.15 -5.11
N MET A 92 -20.33 18.98 -5.01
CA MET A 92 -20.28 18.00 -6.10
C MET A 92 -21.68 17.50 -6.48
N LYS A 93 -22.54 17.24 -5.49
CA LYS A 93 -23.94 16.87 -5.74
C LYS A 93 -24.74 17.97 -6.41
N GLU A 94 -24.59 19.21 -5.93
CA GLU A 94 -25.26 20.39 -6.49
C GLU A 94 -24.83 20.64 -7.94
N ALA A 95 -23.54 20.52 -8.22
CA ALA A 95 -22.95 20.63 -9.54
C ALA A 95 -23.28 19.45 -10.47
N ASN A 96 -23.78 18.33 -9.93
CA ASN A 96 -23.85 17.04 -10.60
C ASN A 96 -22.52 16.65 -11.27
N ALA A 97 -21.41 16.89 -10.56
CA ALA A 97 -20.04 16.68 -11.03
C ALA A 97 -19.39 15.50 -10.32
N ASP A 98 -18.45 14.83 -11.00
CA ASP A 98 -17.67 13.73 -10.42
C ASP A 98 -16.47 14.25 -9.61
N ILE A 99 -15.97 15.44 -9.98
CA ILE A 99 -14.83 16.10 -9.35
C ILE A 99 -14.99 17.63 -9.42
N ILE A 100 -14.43 18.35 -8.44
CA ILE A 100 -14.19 19.79 -8.54
C ILE A 100 -12.68 20.01 -8.57
N VAL A 101 -12.16 20.46 -9.72
CA VAL A 101 -10.74 20.73 -9.93
C VAL A 101 -10.36 22.09 -9.34
N ALA A 102 -9.16 22.16 -8.74
CA ALA A 102 -8.63 23.37 -8.12
C ALA A 102 -9.60 24.03 -7.12
N ALA A 103 -10.20 23.19 -6.27
CA ALA A 103 -11.10 23.61 -5.21
C ALA A 103 -10.37 24.48 -4.18
N THR A 104 -10.88 25.67 -3.93
CA THR A 104 -10.40 26.58 -2.87
C THR A 104 -11.48 26.73 -1.83
N PHE A 105 -11.14 26.55 -0.55
CA PHE A 105 -12.09 26.61 0.55
C PHE A 105 -11.91 27.90 1.34
N ASN A 106 -13.04 28.51 1.70
CA ASN A 106 -13.12 29.61 2.65
C ASN A 106 -13.96 29.14 3.84
N ALA A 107 -13.34 29.02 5.01
CA ALA A 107 -13.96 28.56 6.23
C ALA A 107 -14.07 29.71 7.23
N ARG A 108 -15.28 29.99 7.71
CA ARG A 108 -15.56 31.05 8.69
C ARG A 108 -16.46 30.51 9.80
N SER A 109 -16.25 30.96 11.03
CA SER A 109 -17.17 30.66 12.13
C SER A 109 -18.30 31.69 12.19
N ASP A 110 -19.43 31.31 12.77
CA ASP A 110 -20.43 32.30 13.16
C ASP A 110 -19.98 33.11 14.38
N GLU A 111 -20.63 34.25 14.64
CA GLU A 111 -20.28 35.16 15.75
C GLU A 111 -20.32 34.47 17.12
N LYS A 112 -21.11 33.41 17.25
CA LYS A 112 -21.28 32.63 18.47
C LYS A 112 -20.27 31.49 18.61
N GLY A 113 -19.47 31.22 17.58
CA GLY A 113 -18.47 30.15 17.56
C GLY A 113 -19.06 28.73 17.64
N LYS A 114 -20.33 28.55 17.25
CA LYS A 114 -21.05 27.26 17.30
C LYS A 114 -21.29 26.67 15.92
N ARG A 115 -21.05 27.42 14.86
CA ARG A 115 -21.18 26.95 13.48
C ARG A 115 -19.96 27.33 12.67
N VAL A 116 -19.65 26.47 11.70
CA VAL A 116 -18.67 26.74 10.64
C VAL A 116 -19.43 26.82 9.32
N MET A 117 -19.23 27.92 8.61
CA MET A 117 -19.67 28.15 7.25
C MET A 117 -18.51 27.87 6.31
N ILE A 118 -18.72 26.98 5.34
CA ILE A 118 -17.75 26.70 4.29
C ILE A 118 -18.31 27.18 2.96
N GLU A 119 -17.59 28.09 2.31
CA GLU A 119 -17.73 28.41 0.90
C GLU A 119 -16.57 27.74 0.14
N LEU A 120 -16.82 27.32 -1.09
CA LEU A 120 -15.75 26.79 -1.93
C LEU A 120 -15.94 27.18 -3.38
N SER A 121 -14.82 27.40 -4.08
CA SER A 121 -14.82 27.70 -5.51
C SER A 121 -13.98 26.68 -6.28
N GLY A 122 -14.36 26.34 -7.50
CA GLY A 122 -13.56 25.45 -8.33
C GLY A 122 -14.17 25.19 -9.70
N PHE A 123 -13.55 24.29 -10.44
CA PHE A 123 -14.00 23.90 -11.78
C PHE A 123 -14.69 22.53 -11.71
N PRO A 124 -16.03 22.45 -11.77
CA PRO A 124 -16.71 21.16 -11.79
C PRO A 124 -16.35 20.39 -13.06
N GLY A 125 -16.11 19.08 -12.94
CA GLY A 125 -15.73 18.22 -14.04
C GLY A 125 -16.33 16.82 -13.95
N LYS A 126 -16.37 16.14 -15.09
CA LYS A 126 -16.78 14.74 -15.21
C LYS A 126 -15.68 13.88 -15.78
N TYR A 127 -15.65 12.63 -15.35
CA TYR A 127 -14.79 11.64 -15.97
C TYR A 127 -15.44 11.13 -17.25
N VAL A 128 -14.69 11.14 -18.34
CA VAL A 128 -15.10 10.61 -19.64
C VAL A 128 -14.01 9.69 -20.20
N ASN A 129 -14.33 8.96 -21.27
CA ASN A 129 -13.36 8.15 -22.01
C ASN A 129 -12.58 7.12 -21.15
N PHE A 130 -13.29 6.44 -20.25
CA PHE A 130 -12.70 5.36 -19.45
C PHE A 130 -12.14 4.26 -20.35
N ARG A 131 -10.83 4.02 -20.25
CA ARG A 131 -10.13 3.00 -21.03
C ARG A 131 -8.98 2.38 -20.25
N THR A 132 -8.61 1.16 -20.61
CA THR A 132 -7.41 0.53 -20.05
C THR A 132 -6.16 1.21 -20.60
N ALA A 133 -5.19 1.50 -19.74
CA ALA A 133 -3.93 2.12 -20.12
C ALA A 133 -3.27 1.35 -21.28
N SER A 134 -2.82 2.10 -22.28
CA SER A 134 -2.26 1.56 -23.51
C SER A 134 -0.88 2.18 -23.80
N LYS A 135 -0.02 1.41 -24.48
CA LYS A 135 1.26 1.94 -24.97
C LYS A 135 1.07 2.84 -26.20
N GLN A 136 -0.01 2.64 -26.94
CA GLN A 136 -0.30 3.39 -28.16
C GLN A 136 -0.65 4.85 -27.85
N ASP A 137 -1.29 5.08 -26.72
CA ASP A 137 -1.70 6.42 -26.25
C ASP A 137 -0.64 7.05 -25.31
N ASN A 138 0.57 6.47 -25.26
CA ASN A 138 1.67 6.88 -24.38
C ASN A 138 1.32 6.94 -22.89
N ASP A 139 0.30 6.18 -22.44
CA ASP A 139 -0.16 6.29 -21.05
C ASP A 139 0.92 5.94 -20.03
N TYR A 140 1.70 4.91 -20.36
CA TYR A 140 2.75 4.42 -19.50
C TYR A 140 3.87 5.45 -19.29
N GLU A 141 4.10 6.38 -20.21
CA GLU A 141 5.14 7.40 -20.06
C GLU A 141 4.78 8.39 -18.95
N TRP A 142 3.57 8.95 -19.00
CA TRP A 142 3.14 9.89 -17.96
C TRP A 142 2.78 9.18 -16.66
N ILE A 143 2.24 7.96 -16.68
CA ILE A 143 1.98 7.18 -15.46
C ILE A 143 3.28 6.90 -14.72
N THR A 144 4.35 6.50 -15.41
CA THR A 144 5.65 6.22 -14.76
C THR A 144 6.36 7.49 -14.31
N THR A 145 6.12 8.61 -14.97
CA THR A 145 6.66 9.93 -14.56
C THR A 145 5.95 10.48 -13.32
N VAL A 146 4.61 10.41 -13.27
CA VAL A 146 3.80 10.92 -12.15
C VAL A 146 3.80 9.97 -10.96
N TYR A 147 3.84 8.67 -11.22
CA TYR A 147 3.90 7.61 -10.21
C TYR A 147 5.20 6.80 -10.35
N PRO A 148 6.37 7.41 -10.07
CA PRO A 148 7.64 6.73 -10.19
C PRO A 148 7.69 5.56 -9.20
N TYR A 149 8.09 4.40 -9.70
CA TYR A 149 8.23 3.17 -8.92
C TYR A 149 9.18 3.34 -7.72
N THR A 150 10.14 4.27 -7.80
CA THR A 150 11.16 4.55 -6.77
C THR A 150 10.62 5.07 -5.45
N ASP A 151 9.39 5.60 -5.42
CA ASP A 151 8.81 6.11 -4.18
C ASP A 151 8.18 5.00 -3.31
N ARG A 152 7.85 3.84 -3.90
CA ARG A 152 7.25 2.70 -3.19
C ARG A 152 8.25 1.88 -2.37
N ILE A 153 9.54 1.96 -2.70
CA ILE A 153 10.63 1.27 -1.98
C ILE A 153 11.11 2.06 -0.74
N ASN A 154 10.69 3.31 -0.56
CA ASN A 154 11.13 4.16 0.56
C ASN A 154 10.16 4.19 1.76
N THR A 155 8.96 3.59 1.65
CA THR A 155 7.95 3.59 2.74
C THR A 155 8.04 2.36 3.64
N THR A 156 8.88 1.37 3.30
CA THR A 156 9.17 0.21 4.15
C THR A 156 10.61 0.33 4.66
N GLY A 157 10.83 1.09 5.75
CA GLY A 157 12.04 0.96 6.56
C GLY A 157 13.05 2.12 6.57
N LYS A 158 12.65 3.37 6.37
CA LYS A 158 13.52 4.52 6.75
C LYS A 158 13.29 4.92 8.19
N THR A 159 13.90 4.21 9.13
CA THR A 159 14.37 4.86 10.36
C THR A 159 15.40 5.90 9.94
N LYS A 160 15.03 7.18 9.96
CA LYS A 160 16.00 8.28 9.91
C LYS A 160 16.89 8.14 11.15
N ALA A 161 18.10 7.61 10.98
CA ALA A 161 19.15 7.87 11.96
C ALA A 161 19.45 9.37 11.90
N LEU A 162 19.27 10.05 13.03
CA LEU A 162 19.75 11.43 13.20
C LEU A 162 21.27 11.41 13.03
N GLY A 163 21.77 12.34 12.22
CA GLY A 163 23.14 12.37 11.75
C GLY A 163 24.19 12.52 12.85
N ASN A 164 25.42 12.24 12.44
CA ASN A 164 26.63 12.76 13.07
C ASN A 164 27.15 13.93 12.24
#